data_AF-A0A6H1ZDP1-F1
#
_entry.id   AF-A0A6H1ZDP1-F1
#
_cell.length_a   1.000
_cell.length_b   1.000
_cell.length_c   1.000
_cell.angle_alpha   90.00
_cell.angle_beta   90.00
_cell.angle_gamma   90.00
#
_symmetry.space_group_name_H-M   'P 1'
#
loop_
_entity.id
_entity.type
_entity.pdbx_description
1 polymer ?
#
loop_
_entity_poly.entity_id
_entity_poly.type
_entity_poly.pdbx_seq_one_letter_code
_entity_poly.pdbx_strand_id
1 'polypeptide(L)'
;MTTNVINRVVTNNRSIGLAGILTIIFVIAKILGYIGWSWWIVFLPIWIIPAIILGIAAFLVLAAGCLFVVSGIGSFIHSFFMSRKKRKNDEKSKRSF
;
A
#
# COMPACT_ATOMS: atom_id res chain seq x y z
N MET A 1 -39.42 -40.87 15.20
CA MET A 1 -38.31 -40.12 15.80
C MET A 1 -37.95 -38.99 14.84
N THR A 2 -38.57 -37.82 15.00
CA THR A 2 -38.47 -36.69 14.06
C THR A 2 -37.46 -35.67 14.57
N THR A 3 -36.41 -35.40 13.81
CA THR A 3 -35.41 -34.38 14.14
C THR A 3 -35.86 -33.01 13.64
N ASN A 4 -35.96 -32.06 14.56
CA ASN A 4 -36.37 -30.68 14.31
C ASN A 4 -35.14 -29.91 13.77
N VAL A 5 -35.13 -29.57 12.49
CA VAL A 5 -34.03 -28.80 11.87
C VAL A 5 -34.23 -27.32 12.17
N ILE A 6 -33.46 -26.77 13.10
CA ILE A 6 -33.49 -25.35 13.44
C ILE A 6 -32.88 -24.55 12.29
N ASN A 7 -33.72 -23.87 11.52
CA ASN A 7 -33.27 -22.91 10.52
C ASN A 7 -32.70 -21.67 11.23
N ARG A 8 -31.38 -21.47 11.20
CA ARG A 8 -30.77 -20.29 11.83
C ARG A 8 -30.96 -19.08 10.93
N VAL A 9 -31.79 -18.15 11.36
CA VAL A 9 -31.87 -16.81 10.76
C VAL A 9 -30.56 -16.09 11.09
N VAL A 10 -29.67 -15.97 10.10
CA VAL A 10 -28.48 -15.14 10.20
C VAL A 10 -28.92 -13.69 10.07
N THR A 11 -29.18 -13.03 11.19
CA THR A 11 -29.48 -11.60 11.24
C THR A 11 -28.18 -10.82 11.05
N ASN A 12 -27.94 -10.32 9.84
CA ASN A 12 -26.85 -9.40 9.55
C ASN A 12 -27.22 -7.99 10.02
N ASN A 13 -26.96 -7.70 11.29
CA ASN A 13 -27.18 -6.37 11.86
C ASN A 13 -26.11 -5.41 11.34
N ARG A 14 -26.39 -4.74 10.22
CA ARG A 14 -25.56 -3.65 9.70
C ARG A 14 -25.84 -2.39 10.53
N SER A 15 -25.10 -2.24 11.62
CA SER A 15 -25.05 -0.98 12.36
C SER A 15 -24.50 0.11 11.46
N ILE A 16 -25.17 1.26 11.37
CA ILE A 16 -24.60 2.45 10.75
C ILE A 16 -23.31 2.80 11.51
N GLY A 17 -22.16 2.65 10.86
CA GLY A 17 -20.89 3.02 11.44
C GLY A 17 -20.88 4.50 11.82
N LEU A 18 -20.12 4.87 12.85
CA LEU A 18 -20.00 6.25 13.33
C LEU A 18 -19.70 7.26 12.20
N ALA A 19 -18.98 6.82 11.17
CA ALA A 19 -18.72 7.60 9.96
C ALA A 19 -20.00 8.05 9.23
N GLY A 20 -21.03 7.22 9.17
CA GLY A 20 -22.30 7.56 8.52
C GLY A 20 -23.08 8.63 9.28
N ILE A 21 -23.17 8.50 10.61
CA ILE A 21 -23.80 9.51 11.48
C ILE A 21 -23.05 10.84 11.38
N LEU A 22 -21.71 10.80 11.44
CA LEU A 22 -20.89 12.00 11.35
C LEU A 22 -21.05 12.69 9.97
N THR A 23 -21.13 11.91 8.89
CA THR A 23 -21.39 12.44 7.52
C THR A 23 -22.74 13.14 7.47
N ILE A 24 -23.79 12.54 8.03
CA ILE A 24 -25.13 13.14 8.06
C ILE A 24 -25.14 14.44 8.87
N ILE A 25 -24.48 14.47 10.04
CA ILE A 25 -24.37 15.68 10.88
C ILE A 25 -23.69 16.83 10.11
N PHE A 26 -22.56 16.55 9.44
CA PHE A 26 -21.86 17.58 8.64
C PHE A 26 -22.69 18.08 7.45
N VAL A 27 -23.44 17.20 6.78
CA VAL A 27 -24.34 17.58 5.68
C VAL A 27 -25.45 18.49 6.19
N ILE A 28 -26.08 18.15 7.32
CA ILE A 28 -27.14 18.97 7.92
C ILE A 28 -26.58 20.34 8.35
N ALA A 29 -25.43 20.38 9.02
CA ALA A 29 -24.78 21.63 9.43
C ALA A 29 -24.39 22.52 8.23
N LYS A 30 -24.04 21.93 7.08
CA LYS A 30 -23.71 22.64 5.84
C LYS A 30 -24.96 23.30 5.22
N ILE A 31 -26.09 22.60 5.20
CA ILE A 31 -27.36 23.11 4.66
C ILE A 31 -27.96 24.18 5.58
N LEU A 32 -27.79 24.02 6.90
CA LEU A 32 -28.20 25.01 7.91
C LEU A 32 -27.30 26.26 7.94
N GLY A 33 -26.24 26.32 7.12
CA GLY A 33 -25.40 27.51 6.99
C GLY A 33 -24.41 27.74 8.13
N TYR A 34 -24.29 26.81 9.09
CA TYR A 34 -23.31 26.91 10.18
C TYR A 34 -21.85 26.84 9.68
N ILE A 35 -21.63 26.27 8.49
CA ILE A 35 -20.28 26.02 7.96
C ILE A 35 -20.17 26.53 6.50
N GLY A 36 -19.35 27.56 6.28
CA GLY A 36 -19.08 28.12 4.94
C GLY A 36 -18.13 27.27 4.07
N TRP A 37 -17.57 26.19 4.59
CA TRP A 37 -16.42 25.50 4.01
C TRP A 37 -16.77 24.61 2.82
N SER A 38 -15.80 24.33 1.93
CA SER A 38 -16.02 23.50 0.75
C SER A 38 -16.49 22.08 1.08
N TRP A 39 -17.37 21.53 0.23
CA TRP A 39 -17.93 20.17 0.32
C TRP A 39 -16.85 19.08 0.42
N TRP A 40 -15.66 19.33 -0.10
CA TRP A 40 -14.50 18.44 0.02
C TRP A 40 -14.16 18.05 1.47
N ILE A 41 -14.33 18.96 2.44
CA ILE A 41 -14.05 18.69 3.86
C ILE A 41 -15.23 17.95 4.53
N VAL A 42 -16.45 18.12 4.03
CA VAL A 42 -17.63 17.38 4.52
C VAL A 42 -17.50 15.88 4.23
N PHE A 43 -16.87 15.52 3.10
CA PHE A 43 -16.64 14.12 2.73
C PHE A 43 -15.33 13.54 3.26
N LEU A 44 -14.48 14.32 3.92
CA LEU A 44 -13.21 13.89 4.49
C LEU A 44 -13.30 12.58 5.33
N PRO A 45 -14.34 12.36 6.17
CA PRO A 45 -14.53 11.06 6.84
C PRO A 45 -14.70 9.87 5.89
N ILE A 46 -15.23 10.07 4.68
CA ILE A 46 -15.36 9.02 3.66
C ILE A 46 -14.05 8.82 2.88
N TRP A 47 -13.27 9.88 2.68
CA TRP A 47 -12.03 9.86 1.89
C TRP A 47 -10.84 9.29 2.66
N ILE A 48 -10.87 9.26 3.99
CA ILE A 48 -9.77 8.76 4.83
C ILE A 48 -9.38 7.32 4.45
N ILE A 49 -10.34 6.42 4.28
CA ILE A 49 -10.07 5.01 3.98
C ILE A 49 -9.41 4.83 2.59
N PRO A 50 -9.99 5.33 1.48
CA PRO A 50 -9.37 5.19 0.16
C PRO A 50 -8.04 5.95 0.04
N ALA A 51 -7.88 7.11 0.71
CA ALA A 51 -6.63 7.86 0.69
C ALA A 51 -5.47 7.09 1.34
N ILE A 52 -5.73 6.42 2.47
CA ILE A 52 -4.73 5.56 3.14
C ILE A 52 -4.32 4.41 2.22
N ILE A 53 -5.29 3.72 1.60
CA ILE A 53 -5.03 2.60 0.69
C ILE A 53 -4.17 3.07 -0.49
N LEU A 54 -4.52 4.20 -1.11
CA LEU A 54 -3.81 4.74 -2.26
C LEU A 54 -2.37 5.18 -1.88
N GLY A 55 -2.20 5.78 -0.70
CA GLY A 55 -0.89 6.17 -0.18
C GLY A 55 0.02 4.96 0.06
N ILE A 56 -0.51 3.90 0.68
CA ILE A 56 0.25 2.65 0.90
C ILE A 56 0.60 2.00 -0.44
N ALA A 57 -0.34 1.93 -1.38
CA ALA A 57 -0.11 1.36 -2.71
C ALA A 57 0.99 2.13 -3.46
N ALA A 58 0.95 3.46 -3.45
CA ALA A 58 1.98 4.29 -4.06
C ALA A 58 3.36 4.06 -3.42
N PHE A 59 3.42 3.98 -2.09
CA PHE A 59 4.66 3.70 -1.38
C PHE A 59 5.23 2.32 -1.72
N LEU A 60 4.40 1.28 -1.80
CA LEU A 60 4.81 -0.07 -2.18
C LEU A 60 5.35 -0.12 -3.61
N VAL A 61 4.71 0.59 -4.55
CA VAL A 61 5.18 0.67 -5.94
C VAL A 61 6.54 1.35 -6.03
N LEU A 62 6.73 2.46 -5.29
CA LEU A 62 8.02 3.15 -5.23
C LEU A 62 9.11 2.28 -4.58
N ALA A 63 8.78 1.59 -3.49
CA ALA A 63 9.71 0.70 -2.81
C ALA A 63 10.11 -0.49 -3.69
N ALA A 64 9.14 -1.13 -4.36
CA ALA A 64 9.40 -2.23 -5.29
C ALA A 64 10.23 -1.78 -6.50
N GLY A 65 9.91 -0.60 -7.07
CA GLY A 65 10.68 0.00 -8.15
C GLY A 65 12.13 0.28 -7.74
N CYS A 66 12.35 0.84 -6.55
CA CYS A 66 13.69 1.08 -6.00
C CYS A 66 14.48 -0.22 -5.83
N LEU A 67 13.84 -1.27 -5.29
CA LEU A 67 14.47 -2.57 -5.09
C LEU A 67 14.89 -3.23 -6.41
N PHE A 68 14.05 -3.11 -7.44
CA PHE A 68 14.32 -3.64 -8.77
C PHE A 68 15.53 -2.93 -9.42
N VAL A 69 15.61 -1.61 -9.29
CA VAL A 69 16.73 -0.81 -9.77
C VAL A 69 18.03 -1.18 -9.06
N VAL A 70 18.01 -1.32 -7.73
CA VAL A 70 19.19 -1.71 -6.93
C VAL A 70 19.68 -3.11 -7.30
N SER A 71 18.77 -4.06 -7.49
CA SER A 71 19.11 -5.44 -7.87
C SER A 71 19.72 -5.51 -9.28
N GLY A 72 19.17 -4.76 -10.24
CA GLY A 72 19.69 -4.69 -11.61
C GLY A 72 21.12 -4.11 -11.68
N ILE A 73 21.42 -3.10 -10.87
CA ILE A 73 22.76 -2.47 -10.83
C ILE A 73 23.78 -3.38 -10.14
N GLY A 74 23.41 -4.06 -9.06
CA GLY A 74 24.29 -4.98 -8.31
C GLY A 74 24.82 -6.14 -9.16
N SER A 75 23.95 -6.75 -9.96
CA SER A 75 24.32 -7.85 -10.88
C SER A 75 25.25 -7.40 -12.00
N PHE A 76 25.10 -6.16 -12.48
CA PHE A 76 25.92 -5.61 -13.55
C PHE A 76 27.34 -5.26 -13.08
N ILE A 77 27.47 -4.66 -11.89
CA ILE A 77 28.77 -4.29 -11.33
C ILE A 77 29.62 -5.53 -11.02
N HIS A 78 29.03 -6.60 -10.49
CA HIS A 78 29.76 -7.84 -10.20
C HIS A 78 30.30 -8.52 -11.47
N SER A 79 29.50 -8.54 -12.54
CA SER A 79 29.92 -9.07 -13.85
C SER A 79 31.10 -8.28 -14.43
N PHE A 80 31.07 -6.95 -14.28
CA PHE A 80 32.13 -6.10 -14.79
C PHE A 80 33.45 -6.23 -14.01
N PHE A 81 33.38 -6.34 -12.68
CA PHE A 81 34.58 -6.41 -11.85
C PHE A 81 35.31 -7.77 -11.96
N MET A 82 34.57 -8.87 -12.20
CA MET A 82 35.15 -10.20 -12.20
C MET A 82 36.14 -10.42 -13.37
N SER A 83 35.93 -9.77 -14.51
CA SER A 83 36.82 -9.89 -15.68
C SER A 83 38.21 -9.28 -15.48
N ARG A 84 38.34 -8.26 -14.61
CA ARG A 84 39.63 -7.63 -14.31
C ARG A 84 40.48 -8.47 -13.36
N LYS A 85 39.85 -9.19 -12.41
CA LYS A 85 40.57 -9.95 -11.38
C LYS A 85 41.29 -11.17 -11.97
N LYS A 86 40.72 -11.78 -13.02
CA LYS A 86 41.31 -12.96 -13.65
C LYS A 86 42.68 -12.67 -14.27
N ARG A 87 42.82 -11.50 -14.92
CA ARG A 87 44.01 -10.99 -15.64
C ARG A 87 45.25 -10.66 -14.79
N LYS A 88 45.12 -10.55 -13.47
CA LYS A 88 46.28 -10.32 -12.58
C LYS A 88 46.85 -11.62 -12.00
N ASN A 89 46.04 -12.67 -11.89
CA ASN A 89 46.48 -13.92 -11.25
C ASN A 89 47.29 -14.80 -12.22
N ASP A 90 46.86 -14.84 -13.47
CA ASP A 90 47.58 -15.40 -14.61
C ASP A 90 48.91 -14.67 -14.89
N GLU A 91 48.97 -13.34 -14.79
CA GLU A 91 50.25 -12.62 -14.92
C GLU A 91 51.18 -12.88 -13.72
N LYS A 92 50.64 -12.91 -12.49
CA LYS A 92 51.41 -13.22 -11.29
C LYS A 92 51.96 -14.65 -11.31
N SER A 93 51.18 -15.61 -11.83
CA SER A 93 51.62 -17.00 -12.00
C SER A 93 52.74 -17.13 -13.03
N LYS A 94 52.81 -16.28 -14.07
CA LYS A 94 53.91 -16.31 -15.06
C LYS A 94 55.20 -15.70 -14.56
N ARG A 95 55.15 -14.79 -13.58
CA ARG A 95 56.35 -14.16 -12.98
C ARG A 95 56.97 -14.98 -11.84
N SER A 96 56.29 -16.02 -11.38
CA SER A 96 56.77 -16.93 -10.33
C SER A 96 57.40 -18.23 -10.85
N PHE A 97 57.54 -18.36 -12.18
CA PHE A 97 58.31 -19.41 -12.84
C PHE A 97 59.61 -18.84 -13.41
#